data_AF-A0A438HEQ8-F1
#
_entry.id   AF-A0A438HEQ8-F1
#
_cell.length_a   1.000
_cell.length_b   1.000
_cell.length_c   1.000
_cell.angle_alpha   90.00
_cell.angle_beta   90.00
_cell.angle_gamma   90.00
#
_symmetry.space_group_name_H-M   'P 1'
#
loop_
_entity.id
_entity.type
_entity.pdbx_description
1 polymer ?
#
loop_
_entity_poly.entity_id
_entity_poly.type
_entity_poly.pdbx_seq_one_letter_code
_entity_poly.pdbx_strand_id
1 'polypeptide(L)'
;MFWEYKSSKLQKVPNDNLSTIMLAYTRVLHARIKHIELDLYFAREKVMQKELEVHHVQSQDQIADVLIKAISTSNFPALRHKLRVEDLSTSLLLQIVIKLLKTEQEKTQY
;
A
#
# COMPACT_ATOMS: atom_id res chain seq x y z
N MET A 1 -8.63 -29.50 8.69
CA MET A 1 -9.04 -28.85 7.43
C MET A 1 -8.90 -27.35 7.61
N PHE A 2 -7.71 -26.84 7.31
CA PHE A 2 -7.42 -25.40 7.26
C PHE A 2 -8.01 -24.86 5.96
N TRP A 3 -8.91 -23.89 6.05
CA TRP A 3 -9.51 -23.27 4.88
C TRP A 3 -8.47 -22.40 4.17
N GLU A 4 -7.98 -22.83 3.00
CA GLU A 4 -7.33 -21.93 2.07
C GLU A 4 -8.38 -20.98 1.48
N TYR A 5 -8.49 -19.78 2.05
CA TYR A 5 -9.13 -18.67 1.37
C TYR A 5 -8.22 -18.22 0.23
N LYS A 6 -8.37 -18.82 -0.96
CA LYS A 6 -7.78 -18.29 -2.17
C LYS A 6 -8.58 -17.05 -2.58
N SER A 7 -8.07 -15.87 -2.22
CA SER A 7 -8.51 -14.63 -2.84
C SER A 7 -8.34 -14.77 -4.35
N SER A 8 -9.44 -14.75 -5.10
CA SER A 8 -9.45 -14.87 -6.57
C SER A 8 -8.85 -13.63 -7.27
N LYS A 9 -8.49 -12.60 -6.51
CA LYS A 9 -7.98 -11.33 -7.03
C LYS A 9 -6.46 -11.29 -6.95
N LEU A 10 -5.83 -11.14 -8.11
CA LEU A 10 -4.39 -10.88 -8.28
C LEU A 10 -3.95 -9.74 -7.36
N GLN A 11 -2.97 -10.01 -6.49
CA GLN A 11 -2.42 -9.00 -5.60
C GLN A 11 -1.48 -8.09 -6.38
N LYS A 12 -1.83 -6.80 -6.46
CA LYS A 12 -0.98 -5.79 -7.10
C LYS A 12 -0.07 -5.14 -6.07
N VAL A 13 1.23 -5.25 -6.28
CA VAL A 13 2.24 -4.62 -5.42
C VAL A 13 2.94 -3.50 -6.19
N PRO A 14 2.74 -2.23 -5.80
CA PRO A 14 3.47 -1.11 -6.39
C PRO A 14 4.94 -1.12 -5.93
N ASN A 15 5.86 -0.78 -6.84
CA ASN A 15 7.28 -0.61 -6.53
C ASN A 15 7.89 0.50 -7.40
N ASP A 16 8.74 1.34 -6.84
CA ASP A 16 9.43 2.45 -7.50
C ASP A 16 10.80 2.04 -8.05
N ASN A 17 11.34 0.93 -7.58
CA ASN A 17 12.60 0.39 -8.04
C ASN A 17 12.40 -0.55 -9.24
N LEU A 18 12.63 -0.02 -10.44
CA LEU A 18 12.61 -0.78 -11.70
C LEU A 18 13.50 -2.03 -11.67
N SER A 19 14.64 -2.01 -10.95
CA SER A 19 15.51 -3.18 -10.85
C SER A 19 14.85 -4.32 -10.06
N THR A 20 14.12 -4.00 -8.97
CA THR A 20 13.35 -4.98 -8.20
C THR A 20 12.23 -5.57 -9.04
N ILE A 21 11.54 -4.75 -9.83
CA ILE A 21 10.50 -5.22 -10.76
C ILE A 21 11.11 -6.19 -11.78
N MET A 22 12.19 -5.79 -12.43
CA MET A 22 12.86 -6.62 -13.42
C MET A 22 13.35 -7.95 -12.81
N LEU A 23 13.86 -7.91 -11.58
CA LEU A 23 14.26 -9.12 -10.86
C LEU A 23 13.08 -10.04 -10.59
N ALA A 24 11.90 -9.53 -10.26
CA ALA A 24 10.69 -10.34 -10.03
C ALA A 24 10.18 -11.04 -11.31
N TYR A 25 10.44 -10.48 -12.49
CA TYR A 25 9.97 -11.04 -13.77
C TYR A 25 11.01 -11.84 -14.55
N THR A 26 12.30 -11.57 -14.36
CA THR A 26 13.38 -12.27 -15.10
C THR A 26 13.95 -13.42 -14.29
N ARG A 27 14.42 -14.48 -14.94
CA ARG A 27 15.06 -15.63 -14.26
C ARG A 27 16.56 -15.46 -14.04
N VAL A 28 17.17 -14.40 -14.60
CA VAL A 28 18.62 -14.20 -14.52
C VAL A 28 18.99 -13.88 -13.07
N LEU A 29 19.89 -14.68 -12.51
CA LEU A 29 20.49 -14.48 -11.20
C LEU A 29 21.98 -14.22 -11.41
N HIS A 30 22.46 -13.05 -10.99
CA HIS A 30 23.89 -12.79 -10.90
C HIS A 30 24.40 -13.29 -9.54
N ALA A 31 25.66 -13.72 -9.47
CA ALA A 31 26.30 -14.18 -8.23
C ALA A 31 26.25 -13.17 -7.07
N ARG A 32 25.96 -11.89 -7.35
CA ARG A 32 25.81 -10.81 -6.36
C ARG A 32 24.51 -10.84 -5.55
N ILE A 33 23.58 -11.74 -5.88
CA ILE A 33 22.20 -11.77 -5.33
C ILE A 33 22.01 -12.90 -4.30
N LYS A 34 23.06 -13.69 -4.00
CA LYS A 34 23.00 -14.87 -3.12
C LYS A 34 22.35 -14.60 -1.76
N HIS A 35 22.54 -13.42 -1.20
CA HIS A 35 22.00 -13.07 0.13
C HIS A 35 20.48 -12.84 0.15
N ILE A 36 19.83 -12.74 -1.01
CA ILE A 36 18.38 -12.54 -1.13
C ILE A 36 17.72 -13.58 -2.06
N GLU A 37 18.44 -14.66 -2.37
CA GLU A 37 18.04 -15.64 -3.39
C GLU A 37 16.71 -16.33 -3.05
N LEU A 38 16.52 -16.69 -1.77
CA LEU A 38 15.30 -17.35 -1.31
C LEU A 38 14.07 -16.45 -1.42
N ASP A 39 14.18 -15.20 -0.98
CA ASP A 39 13.10 -14.21 -1.06
C ASP A 39 12.73 -13.93 -2.51
N LEU A 40 13.74 -13.80 -3.36
CA LEU A 40 13.56 -13.59 -4.79
C LEU A 40 12.90 -14.80 -5.47
N TYR A 41 13.29 -16.02 -5.09
CA TYR A 41 12.65 -17.23 -5.57
C TYR A 41 11.16 -17.26 -5.21
N PHE A 42 10.81 -16.98 -3.95
CA PHE A 42 9.43 -16.94 -3.49
C PHE A 42 8.60 -15.86 -4.21
N ALA A 43 9.13 -14.64 -4.31
CA ALA A 43 8.45 -13.56 -5.02
C ALA A 43 8.20 -13.90 -6.49
N ARG A 44 9.19 -14.50 -7.18
CA ARG A 44 9.06 -14.96 -8.57
C ARG A 44 8.03 -16.06 -8.72
N GLU A 45 8.00 -17.02 -7.81
CA GLU A 45 7.01 -18.09 -7.83
C GLU A 45 5.59 -17.52 -7.76
N LYS A 46 5.35 -16.55 -6.86
CA LYS A 46 4.06 -15.85 -6.75
C LYS A 46 3.69 -15.06 -8.00
N VAL A 47 4.66 -14.41 -8.65
CA VAL A 47 4.43 -13.74 -9.94
C VAL A 47 4.09 -14.75 -11.04
N MET A 48 4.83 -15.84 -11.13
CA MET A 48 4.61 -16.90 -12.13
C MET A 48 3.25 -17.61 -11.95
N GLN A 49 2.83 -17.82 -10.71
CA GLN A 49 1.52 -18.37 -10.36
C GLN A 49 0.36 -17.39 -10.60
N LYS A 50 0.65 -16.15 -11.02
CA LYS A 50 -0.32 -15.06 -11.15
C LYS A 50 -1.09 -14.80 -9.85
N GLU A 51 -0.41 -14.99 -8.72
CA GLU A 51 -0.90 -14.58 -7.41
C GLU A 51 -0.46 -13.15 -7.09
N LEU A 52 0.67 -12.72 -7.68
CA LEU A 52 1.30 -11.42 -7.49
C LEU A 52 1.57 -10.71 -8.84
N GLU A 53 1.30 -9.41 -8.91
CA GLU A 53 1.68 -8.53 -10.02
C GLU A 53 2.42 -7.32 -9.48
N VAL A 54 3.67 -7.16 -9.88
CA VAL A 54 4.50 -6.03 -9.46
C VAL A 54 4.50 -4.98 -10.57
N HIS A 55 4.13 -3.75 -10.25
CA HIS A 55 4.05 -2.66 -11.22
C HIS A 55 4.81 -1.43 -10.76
N HIS A 56 5.30 -0.66 -11.73
CA HIS A 56 6.05 0.54 -11.44
C HIS A 56 5.13 1.67 -10.92
N VAL A 57 5.60 2.36 -9.89
CA VAL A 57 4.99 3.59 -9.36
C VAL A 57 6.07 4.65 -9.16
N GLN A 58 5.73 5.93 -9.23
CA GLN A 58 6.68 6.99 -8.86
C GLN A 58 6.99 6.93 -7.36
N SER A 59 8.21 7.27 -6.93
CA SER A 59 8.59 7.22 -5.50
C SER A 59 7.68 8.06 -4.60
N GLN A 60 7.20 9.21 -5.09
CA GLN A 60 6.24 10.07 -4.37
C GLN A 60 4.84 9.43 -4.16
N ASP A 61 4.58 8.35 -4.88
CA ASP A 61 3.33 7.60 -4.87
C ASP A 61 3.48 6.23 -4.18
N GLN A 62 4.71 5.85 -3.80
CA GLN A 62 4.97 4.64 -3.03
C GLN A 62 4.68 4.84 -1.54
N ILE A 63 3.43 4.57 -1.15
CA ILE A 63 2.95 4.75 0.24
C ILE A 63 3.76 3.93 1.27
N ALA A 64 4.25 2.74 0.87
CA ALA A 64 5.04 1.87 1.73
C ALA A 64 6.33 2.51 2.26
N ASP A 65 6.85 3.53 1.57
CA ASP A 65 8.05 4.24 1.99
C ASP A 65 7.88 4.92 3.35
N VAL A 66 6.64 5.27 3.75
CA VAL A 66 6.34 5.87 5.07
C VAL A 66 6.71 4.95 6.23
N LEU A 67 6.66 3.64 5.99
CA LEU A 67 6.90 2.65 7.02
C LEU A 67 8.36 2.18 7.07
N ILE A 68 9.13 2.39 5.99
CA ILE A 68 10.41 1.70 5.78
C ILE A 68 11.57 2.70 5.60
N LYS A 69 11.30 3.91 5.09
CA LYS A 69 12.33 4.91 4.77
C LYS A 69 12.21 6.14 5.65
N ALA A 70 13.34 6.79 5.90
CA ALA A 70 13.34 8.18 6.36
C ALA A 70 12.94 9.09 5.18
N ILE A 71 11.70 9.58 5.17
CA ILE A 71 11.19 10.45 4.11
C ILE A 71 11.51 11.92 4.43
N SER A 72 11.76 12.71 3.40
CA SER A 72 11.86 14.17 3.54
C SER A 72 10.59 14.77 4.14
N THR A 73 10.76 15.85 4.90
CA THR A 73 9.65 16.62 5.48
C THR A 73 8.70 17.17 4.40
N SER A 74 9.16 17.36 3.16
CA SER A 74 8.34 17.80 2.03
C SER A 74 7.37 16.73 1.54
N ASN A 75 7.77 15.46 1.55
CA ASN A 75 6.99 14.37 0.94
C ASN A 75 6.12 13.65 1.98
N PHE A 76 6.49 13.72 3.25
CA PHE A 76 5.78 13.08 4.35
C PHE A 76 4.29 13.47 4.45
N PRO A 77 3.87 14.75 4.35
CA PRO A 77 2.46 15.11 4.44
C PRO A 77 1.60 14.48 3.34
N ALA A 78 2.11 14.44 2.11
CA ALA A 78 1.41 13.86 0.96
C ALA A 78 1.21 12.34 1.13
N LEU A 79 2.26 11.63 1.56
CA LEU A 79 2.18 10.19 1.80
C LEU A 79 1.36 9.83 3.04
N ARG A 80 1.43 10.64 4.10
CA ARG A 80 0.59 10.53 5.31
C ARG A 80 -0.89 10.66 4.97
N HIS A 81 -1.25 11.65 4.15
CA HIS A 81 -2.61 11.84 3.69
C HIS A 81 -3.11 10.65 2.87
N LYS A 82 -2.26 10.05 2.02
CA LYS A 82 -2.60 8.82 1.28
C LYS A 82 -2.86 7.61 2.19
N LEU A 83 -2.24 7.56 3.37
CA LEU A 83 -2.53 6.58 4.42
C LEU A 83 -3.81 6.88 5.21
N ARG A 84 -4.50 8.00 4.93
CA ARG A 84 -5.67 8.49 5.67
C ARG A 84 -5.39 8.69 7.16
N VAL A 85 -4.15 9.03 7.50
CA VAL A 85 -3.81 9.42 8.87
C VAL A 85 -4.25 10.86 9.05
N GLU A 86 -5.40 11.04 9.68
CA GLU A 86 -5.97 12.35 10.00
C GLU A 86 -5.54 12.81 11.39
N ASP A 87 -5.56 14.12 11.60
CA ASP A 87 -5.38 14.69 12.93
C ASP A 87 -6.65 14.48 13.76
N LEU A 88 -6.45 14.06 15.01
CA LEU A 88 -7.54 13.71 15.93
C LEU A 88 -8.50 14.88 16.17
N SER A 89 -8.00 16.11 16.14
CA SER A 89 -8.80 17.32 16.32
C SER A 89 -9.77 17.57 15.15
N THR A 90 -9.31 17.39 13.91
CA THR A 90 -10.14 17.53 12.71
C THR A 90 -11.19 16.43 12.60
N SER A 91 -10.82 15.19 12.96
CA SER A 91 -11.76 14.07 12.93
C SER A 91 -12.90 14.27 13.95
N LEU A 92 -12.59 14.71 15.17
CA LEU A 92 -13.60 15.02 16.19
C LEU A 92 -14.52 16.17 15.77
N LEU A 93 -13.97 17.25 15.21
CA LEU A 93 -14.77 18.37 14.73
C LEU A 93 -15.71 17.96 13.60
N LEU A 94 -15.24 17.18 12.61
CA LEU A 94 -16.10 16.65 11.55
C LEU A 94 -17.20 15.73 12.13
N GLN A 95 -16.87 14.86 13.09
CA GLN A 95 -17.88 14.02 13.75
C GLN A 95 -18.93 14.84 14.51
N ILE A 96 -18.53 15.93 15.18
CA ILE A 96 -19.45 16.84 15.85
C ILE A 96 -20.34 17.54 14.83
N VAL A 97 -19.78 18.11 13.75
CA VAL A 97 -20.55 18.80 12.71
C VAL A 97 -21.54 17.85 12.03
N ILE A 98 -21.13 16.62 11.69
CA ILE A 98 -22.03 15.62 11.10
C ILE A 98 -23.16 15.25 12.06
N LYS A 99 -22.88 15.11 13.36
CA LYS A 99 -23.93 14.90 14.36
C LYS A 99 -24.90 16.07 14.42
N LEU A 100 -24.40 17.30 14.46
CA LEU A 100 -25.24 18.51 14.51
C LEU A 100 -26.14 18.63 13.28
N LEU A 101 -25.60 18.44 12.08
CA LEU A 101 -26.39 18.49 10.84
C LEU A 101 -27.48 17.41 10.82
N LYS A 102 -27.19 16.19 11.28
CA LYS A 102 -28.22 15.13 11.41
C LYS A 102 -29.30 15.51 12.42
N THR A 103 -28.92 16.15 13.52
CA THR A 103 -29.86 16.57 14.58
C THR A 103 -30.78 17.71 14.09
N GLU A 104 -30.31 18.59 13.20
CA GLU A 104 -31.14 19.63 12.58
C GLU A 104 -32.13 19.05 11.55
N GLN A 105 -31.71 18.06 10.76
CA GLN A 105 -32.60 17.42 9.79
C GLN A 105 -33.74 16.64 10.48
N GLU A 106 -33.46 16.00 11.62
CA GLU A 106 -34.49 15.30 12.42
C GLU A 106 -35.50 16.27 13.08
N LYS A 107 -35.09 17.52 13.38
CA LYS A 107 -36.01 18.56 13.89
C LYS A 107 -36.94 19.14 12.83
N THR A 108 -36.63 18.97 11.55
CA THR A 108 -37.40 19.54 10.43
C THR A 108 -38.49 18.58 9.90
N GLN A 109 -38.60 17.37 10.47
CA GLN A 109 -39.63 16.39 10.14
C GLN A 109 -40.79 16.32 11.16
N TYR A 110 -40.89 17.30 12.07
CA TYR A 110 -42.03 17.49 12.97
C TYR A 110 -42.73 18.82 12.71
#